data_AF-A0A7J9WYV0-F1
#
_entry.id   AF-A0A7J9WYV0-F1
#
_cell.length_a   1.000
_cell.length_b   1.000
_cell.length_c   1.000
_cell.angle_alpha   90.00
_cell.angle_beta   90.00
_cell.angle_gamma   90.00
#
_symmetry.space_group_name_H-M   'P 1'
#
loop_
_entity.id
_entity.type
_entity.pdbx_description
1 polymer ?
#
loop_
_entity_poly.entity_id
_entity_poly.type
_entity_poly.pdbx_seq_one_letter_code
_entity_poly.pdbx_strand_id
1 'polypeptide(L)'
;MRRARPGRIPPLRRPARWPGHPRWSRPRRVRPPLATRISPVRSCVACRTRRPRDELLRVAVTPDGAVVAEGPRARAPGRGAYVCKVSACVHEAVETGALSRALNRELDRPKLRAELEGLIDVTEEND
;
A
#
# COMPACT_ATOMS: atom_id res chain seq x y z
N MET A 1 -1.67 17.76 45.20
CA MET A 1 -2.65 18.56 44.40
C MET A 1 -2.24 18.53 42.93
N ARG A 2 -2.85 17.68 42.08
CA ARG A 2 -2.52 17.61 40.64
C ARG A 2 -3.43 18.57 39.88
N ARG A 3 -2.84 19.57 39.22
CA ARG A 3 -3.56 20.55 38.38
C ARG A 3 -4.14 19.83 37.15
N ALA A 4 -5.44 19.98 36.91
CA ALA A 4 -6.10 19.44 35.72
C ALA A 4 -5.57 20.12 34.44
N ARG A 5 -5.31 19.34 33.39
CA ARG A 5 -4.89 19.85 32.07
C ARG A 5 -6.12 20.40 31.34
N PRO A 6 -6.13 21.66 30.88
CA PRO A 6 -7.24 22.18 30.09
C PRO A 6 -7.15 21.62 28.65
N GLY A 7 -8.29 21.27 28.05
CA GLY A 7 -8.40 21.18 26.59
C GLY A 7 -8.61 19.80 25.96
N ARG A 8 -9.27 18.84 26.63
CA ARG A 8 -9.85 17.70 25.90
C ARG A 8 -11.31 17.98 25.59
N ILE A 9 -11.57 18.47 24.37
CA ILE A 9 -12.94 18.52 23.84
C ILE A 9 -13.43 17.06 23.78
N PRO A 10 -14.49 16.68 24.53
CA PRO A 10 -15.05 15.34 24.41
C PRO A 10 -15.57 15.14 22.97
N PRO A 11 -15.40 13.96 22.36
CA PRO A 11 -15.94 13.73 21.03
C PRO A 11 -17.44 13.99 21.07
N LEU A 12 -17.92 14.89 20.20
CA LEU A 12 -19.36 15.10 20.01
C LEU A 12 -19.99 13.72 19.77
N ARG A 13 -20.90 13.30 20.66
CA ARG A 13 -21.66 12.05 20.50
C ARG A 13 -22.34 12.11 19.14
N ARG A 14 -21.87 11.30 18.18
CA ARG A 14 -22.48 11.21 16.85
C ARG A 14 -23.94 10.77 17.07
N PRO A 15 -24.94 11.57 16.66
CA PRO A 15 -26.33 11.14 16.78
C PRO A 15 -26.53 9.89 15.92
N ALA A 16 -27.16 8.86 16.49
CA ALA A 16 -27.27 7.55 15.88
C ALA A 16 -28.14 7.52 14.60
N ARG A 17 -28.91 8.57 14.33
CA ARG A 17 -29.83 8.71 13.19
C ARG A 17 -30.26 10.16 13.09
N TRP A 18 -30.09 10.78 11.93
CA TRP A 18 -30.80 12.02 11.63
C TRP A 18 -32.16 11.63 11.00
N PRO A 19 -33.29 12.13 11.53
CA PRO A 19 -34.60 11.86 10.94
C PRO A 19 -34.73 12.65 9.63
N GLY A 20 -35.14 11.97 8.54
CA GLY A 20 -35.58 12.64 7.30
C GLY A 20 -34.57 12.77 6.15
N HIS A 21 -33.35 12.23 6.26
CA HIS A 21 -32.50 12.14 5.06
C HIS A 21 -32.86 10.88 4.27
N PRO A 22 -33.15 10.98 2.95
CA PRO A 22 -33.25 9.80 2.11
C PRO A 22 -31.92 9.05 2.23
N ARG A 23 -32.01 7.80 2.69
CA ARG A 23 -30.90 6.88 2.93
C ARG A 23 -30.03 6.87 1.68
N TRP A 24 -28.97 7.69 1.67
CA TRP A 24 -27.91 7.77 0.65
C TRP A 24 -28.08 6.71 -0.43
N SER A 25 -28.90 7.03 -1.44
CA SER A 25 -29.07 6.18 -2.61
C SER A 25 -27.72 6.24 -3.30
N ARG A 26 -26.78 5.36 -2.90
CA ARG A 26 -25.45 5.30 -3.52
C ARG A 26 -25.74 5.22 -5.02
N PRO A 27 -25.38 6.22 -5.83
CA PRO A 27 -25.67 6.17 -7.24
C PRO A 27 -25.06 4.86 -7.76
N ARG A 28 -25.83 4.11 -8.56
CA ARG A 28 -25.30 2.90 -9.21
C ARG A 28 -23.99 3.32 -9.86
N ARG A 29 -22.87 2.67 -9.51
CA ARG A 29 -21.56 2.95 -10.11
C ARG A 29 -21.70 2.74 -11.61
N VAL A 30 -21.81 3.84 -12.36
CA VAL A 30 -21.74 3.80 -13.82
C VAL A 30 -20.29 3.44 -14.13
N ARG A 31 -20.07 2.35 -14.87
CA ARG A 31 -18.73 2.00 -15.36
C ARG A 31 -18.29 3.12 -16.31
N PRO A 32 -17.15 3.80 -16.09
CA PRO A 32 -16.65 4.76 -17.05
C PRO A 32 -16.39 4.07 -18.40
N PRO A 33 -16.50 4.79 -19.53
CA PRO A 33 -16.20 4.25 -20.86
C PRO A 33 -14.77 3.68 -20.90
N LEU A 34 -14.49 2.84 -21.91
CA LEU A 34 -13.21 2.17 -22.15
C LEU A 34 -12.11 3.19 -22.52
N ALA A 35 -11.79 4.11 -21.61
CA ALA A 35 -10.60 4.93 -21.69
C ALA A 35 -9.39 4.00 -21.70
N THR A 36 -8.43 4.29 -22.59
CA THR A 36 -7.09 3.70 -22.58
C THR A 36 -6.65 3.52 -21.13
N ARG A 37 -6.39 2.28 -20.71
CA ARG A 37 -6.15 1.97 -19.30
C ARG A 37 -4.84 2.64 -18.87
N ILE A 38 -4.92 3.88 -18.41
CA ILE A 38 -3.79 4.56 -17.77
C ILE A 38 -3.45 3.74 -16.54
N SER A 39 -2.24 3.18 -16.52
CA SER A 39 -1.77 2.41 -15.38
C SER A 39 -1.74 3.33 -14.15
N PRO A 40 -2.38 2.96 -13.02
CA PRO A 40 -2.35 3.80 -11.84
C PRO A 40 -0.93 4.06 -11.39
N VAL A 41 -0.59 5.32 -11.13
CA VAL A 41 0.71 5.69 -10.60
C VAL A 41 0.77 5.39 -9.10
N ARG A 42 1.86 4.76 -8.64
CA ARG A 42 2.12 4.45 -7.23
C ARG A 42 3.51 4.95 -6.83
N SER A 43 3.71 5.14 -5.54
CA SER A 43 4.99 5.54 -4.97
C SER A 43 5.75 4.33 -4.44
N CYS A 44 7.04 4.23 -4.75
CA CYS A 44 7.94 3.25 -4.15
C CYS A 44 8.19 3.56 -2.67
N VAL A 45 8.22 2.55 -1.80
CA VAL A 45 8.49 2.74 -0.37
C VAL A 45 9.97 3.02 -0.05
N ALA A 46 10.90 2.64 -0.93
CA ALA A 46 12.33 2.93 -0.79
C ALA A 46 12.65 4.33 -1.34
N CYS A 47 12.70 4.47 -2.66
CA CYS A 47 13.12 5.72 -3.31
C CYS A 47 12.07 6.84 -3.33
N ARG A 48 10.82 6.58 -2.91
CA ARG A 48 9.69 7.53 -2.88
C ARG A 48 9.26 8.12 -4.24
N THR A 49 9.87 7.68 -5.33
CA THR A 49 9.52 8.06 -6.71
C THR A 49 8.15 7.50 -7.10
N ARG A 50 7.40 8.27 -7.89
CA ARG A 50 6.13 7.85 -8.49
C ARG A 50 6.37 7.16 -9.83
N ARG A 51 5.87 5.95 -10.00
CA ARG A 51 5.97 5.17 -11.24
C ARG A 51 4.65 4.47 -11.59
N PRO A 52 4.42 4.12 -12.85
CA PRO A 52 3.31 3.25 -13.24
C PRO A 52 3.31 1.97 -12.42
N ARG A 53 2.12 1.45 -12.08
CA ARG A 53 1.98 0.19 -11.34
C ARG A 53 2.70 -0.98 -12.02
N ASP A 54 2.84 -0.94 -13.34
CA ASP A 54 3.43 -2.03 -14.12
C ASP A 54 4.97 -2.15 -13.94
N GLU A 55 5.61 -1.09 -13.46
CA GLU A 55 7.06 -1.02 -13.16
C GLU A 55 7.39 -1.35 -11.69
N LEU A 56 6.37 -1.62 -10.87
CA LEU A 56 6.51 -1.82 -9.43
C LEU A 56 6.09 -3.24 -9.04
N LEU A 57 6.79 -3.81 -8.08
CA LEU A 57 6.40 -5.02 -7.36
C LEU A 57 5.47 -4.64 -6.22
N ARG A 58 4.40 -5.40 -6.04
CA ARG A 58 3.49 -5.22 -4.91
C ARG A 58 3.77 -6.30 -3.89
N VAL A 59 4.08 -5.90 -2.66
CA VAL A 59 4.14 -6.77 -1.50
C VAL A 59 2.85 -6.60 -0.73
N ALA A 60 2.13 -7.68 -0.44
CA ALA A 60 0.87 -7.64 0.29
C ALA A 60 0.85 -8.62 1.45
N VAL A 61 0.13 -8.27 2.51
CA VAL A 61 -0.18 -9.17 3.63
C VAL A 61 -1.57 -9.75 3.42
N THR A 62 -1.67 -11.07 3.28
CA THR A 62 -2.93 -11.79 3.14
C THR A 62 -3.72 -11.76 4.47
N PRO A 63 -5.03 -12.06 4.44
CA PRO A 63 -5.83 -12.20 5.66
C PRO A 63 -5.24 -13.21 6.65
N ASP A 64 -4.60 -14.26 6.16
CA ASP A 64 -3.93 -15.28 6.97
C ASP A 64 -2.60 -14.80 7.58
N GLY A 65 -2.20 -13.57 7.28
CA GLY A 65 -0.99 -12.95 7.78
C GLY A 65 0.27 -13.33 7.01
N ALA A 66 0.15 -14.07 5.91
CA ALA A 66 1.27 -14.38 5.02
C ALA A 66 1.64 -13.15 4.18
N VAL A 67 2.94 -12.99 3.92
CA VAL A 67 3.48 -11.93 3.08
C VAL A 67 3.67 -12.52 1.70
N VAL A 68 3.14 -11.87 0.67
CA VAL A 68 3.24 -12.31 -0.71
C VAL A 68 3.79 -11.17 -1.54
N ALA A 69 4.95 -11.40 -2.16
CA ALA A 69 5.47 -10.54 -3.21
C ALA A 69 4.87 -10.98 -4.55
N GLU A 70 4.18 -10.06 -5.24
CA GLU A 70 3.56 -10.33 -6.53
C GLU A 70 4.04 -9.30 -7.56
N GLY A 71 4.17 -9.78 -8.80
CA GLY A 71 4.47 -8.94 -9.95
C GLY A 71 3.36 -7.92 -10.27
N PRO A 72 3.45 -7.21 -11.39
CA PRO A 72 2.60 -6.06 -11.65
C PRO A 72 1.13 -6.38 -11.86
N ARG A 73 0.74 -7.65 -12.04
CA ARG A 73 -0.67 -8.08 -12.11
C ARG A 73 -1.26 -8.46 -10.73
N ALA A 74 -0.53 -8.19 -9.65
CA ALA A 74 -0.87 -8.50 -8.27
C ALA A 74 -2.33 -8.22 -7.90
N ARG A 75 -2.97 -9.20 -7.27
CA ARG A 75 -4.38 -9.18 -6.82
C ARG A 75 -4.56 -9.63 -5.38
N ALA A 76 -3.48 -9.98 -4.67
CA ALA A 76 -3.57 -10.43 -3.28
C ALA A 76 -4.39 -9.45 -2.41
N PRO A 77 -5.42 -9.93 -1.68
CA PRO A 77 -6.20 -9.09 -0.78
C PRO A 77 -5.35 -8.63 0.41
N GLY A 78 -5.66 -7.46 0.96
CA GLY A 78 -5.02 -6.93 2.17
C GLY A 78 -4.18 -5.67 1.96
N ARG A 79 -3.44 -5.28 3.01
CA ARG A 79 -2.54 -4.12 2.99
C ARG A 79 -1.37 -4.42 2.06
N GLY A 80 -1.09 -3.49 1.15
CA GLY A 80 0.00 -3.65 0.19
C GLY A 80 0.91 -2.44 0.16
N ALA A 81 2.18 -2.70 -0.12
CA ALA A 81 3.25 -1.74 -0.35
C ALA A 81 3.84 -1.97 -1.75
N TYR A 82 4.43 -0.94 -2.34
CA TYR A 82 5.04 -1.00 -3.66
C TYR A 82 6.54 -0.74 -3.58
N VAL A 83 7.33 -1.54 -4.29
CA VAL A 83 8.78 -1.36 -4.44
C VAL A 83 9.15 -1.44 -5.91
N CYS A 84 10.19 -0.71 -6.32
CA CYS A 84 10.68 -0.78 -7.70
C CYS A 84 11.29 -2.15 -8.00
N LYS A 85 11.16 -2.60 -9.25
CA LYS A 85 11.83 -3.78 -9.79
C LYS A 85 13.33 -3.56 -10.03
N VAL A 86 14.03 -2.97 -9.06
CA VAL A 86 15.46 -2.64 -9.15
C VAL A 86 16.13 -3.13 -7.89
N SER A 87 17.28 -3.79 -8.02
CA SER A 87 18.05 -4.35 -6.89
C SER A 87 18.31 -3.32 -5.80
N ALA A 88 18.70 -2.09 -6.17
CA ALA A 88 18.93 -1.00 -5.22
C ALA A 88 17.70 -0.70 -4.34
N CYS A 89 16.50 -0.61 -4.95
CA CYS A 89 15.27 -0.34 -4.21
C CYS A 89 14.83 -1.52 -3.33
N VAL A 90 15.05 -2.75 -3.78
CA VAL A 90 14.74 -3.95 -3.00
C VAL A 90 15.66 -4.03 -1.78
N HIS A 91 16.96 -3.84 -1.99
CA HIS A 91 17.95 -3.83 -0.92
C HIS A 91 17.62 -2.75 0.11
N GLU A 92 17.38 -1.51 -0.32
CA GLU A 92 17.02 -0.41 0.59
C GLU A 92 15.70 -0.65 1.32
N ALA A 93 14.68 -1.18 0.63
CA ALA A 93 13.37 -1.44 1.23
C ALA A 93 13.42 -2.47 2.36
N VAL A 94 14.26 -3.51 2.19
CA VAL A 94 14.52 -4.51 3.21
C VAL A 94 15.42 -3.94 4.30
N GLU A 95 16.49 -3.23 3.94
CA GLU A 95 17.50 -2.78 4.88
C GLU A 95 16.98 -1.75 5.88
N THR A 96 16.19 -0.80 5.37
CA THR A 96 15.59 0.26 6.17
C THR A 96 14.34 -0.20 6.92
N GLY A 97 13.82 -1.40 6.65
CA GLY A 97 12.54 -1.88 7.17
C GLY A 97 11.33 -1.10 6.62
N ALA A 98 11.46 -0.45 5.46
CA ALA A 98 10.39 0.34 4.86
C ALA A 98 9.14 -0.50 4.58
N LEU A 99 9.31 -1.76 4.16
CA LEU A 99 8.20 -2.69 3.93
C LEU A 99 7.50 -3.07 5.23
N SER A 100 8.23 -3.35 6.31
CA SER A 100 7.66 -3.66 7.63
C SER A 100 6.80 -2.51 8.15
N ARG A 101 7.28 -1.25 8.00
CA ARG A 101 6.53 -0.04 8.36
C ARG A 101 5.30 0.15 7.49
N ALA A 102 5.43 0.00 6.17
CA ALA A 102 4.32 0.20 5.23
C ALA A 102 3.21 -0.85 5.37
N LEU A 103 3.58 -2.09 5.70
CA LEU A 103 2.66 -3.20 5.93
C LEU A 103 2.19 -3.27 7.39
N ASN A 104 2.81 -2.51 8.29
CA ASN A 104 2.56 -2.48 9.73
C ASN A 104 2.67 -3.88 10.37
N ARG A 105 3.74 -4.61 10.01
CA ARG A 105 4.04 -5.95 10.51
C ARG A 105 5.53 -6.22 10.47
N GLU A 106 6.02 -7.02 11.40
CA GLU A 106 7.40 -7.51 11.35
C GLU A 106 7.55 -8.51 10.21
N LEU A 107 8.62 -8.39 9.42
CA LEU A 107 8.86 -9.20 8.24
C LEU A 107 10.22 -9.86 8.36
N ASP A 108 10.29 -11.13 7.96
CA ASP A 108 11.55 -11.83 7.81
C ASP A 108 12.32 -11.24 6.62
N ARG A 109 13.31 -10.40 6.93
CA ARG A 109 14.12 -9.65 5.96
C ARG A 109 14.87 -10.53 4.96
N PRO A 110 15.65 -11.55 5.36
CA PRO A 110 16.35 -12.41 4.41
C PRO A 110 15.38 -13.19 3.51
N LYS A 111 14.27 -13.69 4.07
CA LYS A 111 13.25 -14.38 3.27
C LYS A 111 12.60 -13.44 2.24
N LEU A 112 12.17 -12.25 2.68
CA LEU A 112 11.54 -11.25 1.83
C LEU A 112 12.47 -10.76 0.71
N ARG A 113 13.75 -10.59 1.02
CA ARG A 113 14.78 -10.22 0.05
C ARG A 113 14.87 -11.26 -1.07
N ALA A 114 14.99 -12.54 -0.72
CA ALA A 114 15.08 -13.62 -1.70
C ALA A 114 13.83 -13.70 -2.60
N GLU A 115 12.64 -13.54 -2.00
CA GLU A 115 11.37 -13.52 -2.76
C GLU A 115 11.29 -12.34 -3.73
N LEU A 116 11.74 -11.14 -3.30
CA LEU A 116 11.73 -9.95 -4.14
C LEU A 116 12.79 -10.02 -5.25
N GLU A 117 13.99 -10.51 -4.94
CA GLU A 117 15.08 -10.66 -5.91
C GLU A 117 14.71 -11.60 -7.06
N GLY A 118 13.95 -12.67 -6.79
CA GLY A 118 13.42 -13.56 -7.83
C GLY A 118 12.37 -12.93 -8.76
N LEU A 119 11.87 -11.74 -8.44
CA LEU A 119 10.86 -11.00 -9.21
C LEU A 119 11.40 -9.71 -9.85
N ILE A 120 12.70 -9.43 -9.67
CA ILE A 120 13.36 -8.30 -10.34
C ILE A 120 13.48 -8.63 -11.82
N ASP A 121 12.95 -7.76 -12.67
CA ASP A 121 13.30 -7.79 -14.09
C ASP A 121 14.78 -7.37 -14.15
N VAL A 122 15.65 -8.25 -14.64
CA VAL A 122 17.05 -7.91 -14.91
C VAL A 122 17.03 -6.92 -16.08
N THR A 123 16.74 -5.65 -15.80
CA THR A 123 16.93 -4.58 -16.78
C THR A 123 18.43 -4.28 -16.78
N GLU A 124 19.17 -5.08 -17.55
CA GLU A 124 20.39 -4.60 -18.18
C GLU A 124 19.97 -3.48 -19.14
N GLU A 125 20.27 -2.24 -18.77
CA GLU A 125 20.67 -1.17 -19.69
C GLU A 125 21.24 -0.03 -18.81
N ASN A 126 22.48 -0.26 -18.39
CA ASN A 126 23.48 0.80 -18.35
C ASN A 126 23.85 1.08 -19.81
N ASP A 127 23.53 2.27 -20.31
CA ASP A 127 24.33 2.98 -21.33
C ASP A 127 24.12 4.49 -21.14
#